data_AF-A0A6J7ELR4-F1
#
_entry.id   AF-A0A6J7ELR4-F1
#
_cell.length_a   1.000
_cell.length_b   1.000
_cell.length_c   1.000
_cell.angle_alpha   90.00
_cell.angle_beta   90.00
_cell.angle_gamma   90.00
#
_symmetry.space_group_name_H-M   'P 1'
#
loop_
_entity.id
_entity.type
_entity.pdbx_description
1 polymer ?
#
loop_
_entity_poly.entity_id
_entity_poly.type
_entity_poly.pdbx_seq_one_letter_code
_entity_poly.pdbx_strand_id
1 'polypeptide(L)'
;MDALTFAYSKPKTSSDSVCGTGAEACHDAVDTLTKAELTTLYTNGVLVKNNTVIVPCGIQTSSGTYKTWYGKTGNTSSQEGIGTAFCNGIGNGSRLQENHGPELKAKADALLTTTNAICDGVAGDPAVSCKDVQVVVGFAASAWVSKSNGLSSPAPGTGVSLGLAGGKTFVTYTAGNAVGSKWSPNTDGFNDTNWNRNVYNMVLSANLDNSTGDAAIIEMFKGSTSLMCGSAAQAIVNSFGFLSLGNDASTGCGNSTTKGGLVANNG
;
A
#
# COMPACT_ATOMS: atom_id res chain seq x y z
N MET A 1 12.15 -1.34 7.44
CA MET A 1 11.64 -0.36 6.46
C MET A 1 10.35 -0.90 5.86
N ASP A 2 9.45 -0.01 5.44
CA ASP A 2 8.24 -0.37 4.71
C ASP A 2 8.24 0.33 3.35
N ALA A 3 7.47 -0.19 2.40
CA ALA A 3 7.36 0.38 1.08
C ALA A 3 5.92 0.82 0.81
N LEU A 4 5.80 1.96 0.13
CA LEU A 4 4.55 2.51 -0.33
C LEU A 4 4.27 2.01 -1.75
N THR A 5 3.11 1.42 -1.96
CA THR A 5 2.63 0.93 -3.25
C THR A 5 1.16 1.32 -3.42
N PHE A 6 0.47 0.79 -4.42
CA PHE A 6 -0.97 0.87 -4.53
C PHE A 6 -1.59 -0.51 -4.70
N ALA A 7 -2.80 -0.65 -4.18
CA ALA A 7 -3.68 -1.76 -4.51
C ALA A 7 -4.66 -1.29 -5.59
N TYR A 8 -5.13 -2.23 -6.41
CA TYR A 8 -6.09 -1.95 -7.45
C TYR A 8 -7.12 -3.08 -7.59
N SER A 9 -8.26 -2.75 -8.18
CA SER A 9 -9.31 -3.70 -8.51
C SER A 9 -10.05 -3.23 -9.77
N LYS A 10 -10.35 -4.16 -10.67
CA LYS A 10 -11.32 -3.97 -11.75
C LYS A 10 -12.68 -4.56 -11.33
N PRO A 11 -13.80 -3.95 -11.69
CA PRO A 11 -15.09 -4.62 -11.66
C PRO A 11 -15.05 -5.91 -12.50
N LYS A 12 -15.47 -7.06 -11.95
CA LYS A 12 -15.60 -8.30 -12.74
C LYS A 12 -17.02 -8.43 -13.27
N THR A 13 -17.16 -8.61 -14.58
CA THR A 13 -18.40 -9.14 -15.17
C THR A 13 -18.23 -10.63 -15.46
N SER A 14 -19.30 -11.41 -15.39
CA SER A 14 -19.31 -12.86 -15.68
C SER A 14 -18.95 -13.19 -17.15
N SER A 15 -18.87 -12.18 -18.01
CA SER A 15 -18.63 -12.27 -19.45
C SER A 15 -17.32 -11.65 -19.90
N ASP A 16 -16.40 -11.32 -19.00
CA ASP A 16 -15.11 -10.72 -19.34
C ASP A 16 -14.17 -11.78 -19.97
N SER A 17 -14.54 -12.25 -21.18
CA SER A 17 -13.75 -13.18 -22.02
C SER A 17 -12.50 -12.53 -22.62
N VAL A 18 -12.33 -11.22 -22.39
CA VAL A 18 -11.12 -10.46 -22.72
C VAL A 18 -9.99 -10.79 -21.74
N CYS A 19 -10.33 -11.24 -20.53
CA CYS A 19 -9.38 -11.86 -19.62
C CYS A 19 -9.33 -13.35 -19.99
N GLY A 20 -8.20 -13.81 -20.54
CA GLY A 20 -7.98 -15.25 -20.74
C GLY A 20 -8.27 -16.05 -19.47
N THR A 21 -8.37 -17.38 -19.57
CA THR A 21 -8.54 -18.26 -18.42
C THR A 21 -7.30 -18.21 -17.51
N GLY A 22 -7.23 -17.19 -16.65
CA GLY A 22 -6.10 -16.81 -15.82
C GLY A 22 -6.27 -15.37 -15.34
N ALA A 23 -6.01 -15.09 -14.06
CA ALA A 23 -6.23 -13.77 -13.46
C ALA A 23 -5.28 -12.66 -13.99
N GLU A 24 -4.38 -12.97 -14.92
CA GLU A 24 -3.23 -12.13 -15.29
C GLU A 24 -3.52 -11.18 -16.47
N ALA A 25 -4.41 -11.52 -17.41
CA ALA A 25 -4.51 -10.79 -18.70
C ALA A 25 -5.30 -9.46 -18.69
N CYS A 26 -5.97 -9.09 -17.60
CA CYS A 26 -6.75 -7.85 -17.50
C CYS A 26 -6.10 -6.77 -16.60
N HIS A 27 -4.87 -7.02 -16.17
CA HIS A 27 -4.19 -6.33 -15.09
C HIS A 27 -3.00 -5.47 -15.58
N ASP A 28 -2.47 -5.76 -16.78
CA ASP A 28 -1.23 -5.18 -17.33
C ASP A 28 -1.15 -3.64 -17.34
N ALA A 29 -2.26 -2.94 -17.54
CA ALA A 29 -2.27 -1.48 -17.63
C ALA A 29 -1.99 -0.79 -16.28
N VAL A 30 -2.52 -1.36 -15.19
CA VAL A 30 -2.43 -0.77 -13.83
C VAL A 30 -1.34 -1.43 -13.01
N ASP A 31 -0.87 -2.61 -13.41
CA ASP A 31 0.27 -3.27 -12.77
C ASP A 31 1.52 -2.41 -12.71
N THR A 32 1.68 -1.45 -13.63
CA THR A 32 2.78 -0.50 -13.59
C THR A 32 2.24 0.91 -13.68
N LEU A 33 2.47 1.74 -12.67
CA LEU A 33 2.30 3.18 -12.78
C LEU A 33 3.60 3.87 -12.39
N THR A 34 4.09 4.72 -13.29
CA THR A 34 5.23 5.61 -13.01
C THR A 34 4.82 6.64 -11.97
N LYS A 35 5.80 7.26 -11.33
CA LYS A 35 5.55 8.37 -10.41
C LYS A 35 4.77 9.50 -11.09
N ALA A 36 5.14 9.88 -12.31
CA ALA A 36 4.48 10.94 -13.06
C ALA A 36 3.01 10.59 -13.38
N GLU A 37 2.74 9.34 -13.79
CA GLU A 37 1.37 8.86 -14.01
C GLU A 37 0.54 8.91 -12.72
N LEU A 38 1.11 8.51 -11.58
CA LEU A 38 0.45 8.64 -10.27
C LEU A 38 0.20 10.11 -9.90
N THR A 39 1.16 11.01 -10.14
CA THR A 39 0.97 12.45 -9.94
C THR A 39 -0.19 12.98 -10.77
N THR A 40 -0.24 12.64 -12.06
CA THR A 40 -1.31 13.03 -12.98
C THR A 40 -2.64 12.47 -12.54
N LEU A 41 -2.70 11.18 -12.21
CA LEU A 41 -3.91 10.50 -11.75
C LEU A 41 -4.50 11.20 -10.52
N TYR A 42 -3.68 11.46 -9.50
CA TYR A 42 -4.13 12.10 -8.26
C TYR A 42 -4.32 13.63 -8.38
N THR A 43 -3.90 14.25 -9.49
CA THR A 43 -4.22 15.67 -9.79
C THR A 43 -5.54 15.79 -10.55
N ASN A 44 -5.74 14.94 -11.56
CA ASN A 44 -6.84 15.05 -12.50
C ASN A 44 -8.06 14.20 -12.12
N GLY A 45 -7.84 13.19 -11.28
CA GLY A 45 -8.84 12.20 -10.87
C GLY A 45 -9.10 11.09 -11.90
N VAL A 46 -8.39 11.12 -13.02
CA VAL A 46 -8.45 10.08 -14.03
C VAL A 46 -7.14 9.99 -14.81
N LEU A 47 -6.80 8.78 -15.24
CA LEU A 47 -5.72 8.48 -16.18
C LEU A 47 -6.19 7.41 -17.15
N VAL A 48 -5.87 7.56 -18.43
CA VAL A 48 -6.04 6.49 -19.42
C VAL A 48 -4.67 5.92 -19.75
N LYS A 49 -4.50 4.61 -19.53
CA LYS A 49 -3.26 3.89 -19.84
C LYS A 49 -3.60 2.58 -20.52
N ASN A 50 -2.98 2.30 -21.67
CA ASN A 50 -3.23 1.09 -22.46
C ASN A 50 -4.75 0.81 -22.63
N ASN A 51 -5.51 1.83 -23.01
CA ASN A 51 -6.98 1.80 -23.16
C ASN A 51 -7.78 1.46 -21.88
N THR A 52 -7.13 1.46 -20.71
CA THR A 52 -7.79 1.29 -19.41
C THR A 52 -7.95 2.64 -18.76
N VAL A 53 -9.19 2.96 -18.38
CA VAL A 53 -9.51 4.14 -17.56
C VAL A 53 -9.26 3.79 -16.10
N ILE A 54 -8.49 4.64 -15.42
CA ILE A 54 -8.03 4.45 -14.04
C ILE A 54 -8.49 5.65 -13.23
N VAL A 55 -9.10 5.42 -12.08
CA VAL A 55 -9.50 6.48 -11.14
C VAL A 55 -8.90 6.23 -9.75
N PRO A 56 -8.43 7.27 -9.04
CA PRO A 56 -7.87 7.10 -7.72
C PRO A 56 -8.95 7.23 -6.66
N CYS A 57 -8.84 6.42 -5.61
CA CYS A 57 -9.65 6.52 -4.40
C CYS A 57 -8.79 7.08 -3.27
N GLY A 58 -9.42 7.87 -2.41
CA GLY A 58 -8.75 8.48 -1.26
C GLY A 58 -8.78 7.56 -0.06
N ILE A 59 -7.72 7.60 0.74
CA ILE A 59 -7.67 6.95 2.06
C ILE A 59 -7.92 7.95 3.19
N GLN A 60 -8.31 7.48 4.37
CA GLN A 60 -8.54 8.33 5.54
C GLN A 60 -7.40 9.33 5.80
N THR A 61 -7.77 10.60 5.98
CA THR A 61 -6.83 11.73 5.99
C THR A 61 -5.96 11.81 7.25
N SER A 62 -6.37 11.15 8.33
CA SER A 62 -5.61 11.06 9.58
C SER A 62 -4.48 10.02 9.53
N SER A 63 -4.41 9.19 8.48
CA SER A 63 -3.40 8.12 8.41
C SER A 63 -1.99 8.60 8.05
N GLY A 64 -0.99 7.87 8.56
CA GLY A 64 0.41 8.06 8.18
C GLY A 64 0.66 7.71 6.70
N THR A 65 -0.04 6.70 6.16
CA THR A 65 0.05 6.37 4.73
C THR A 65 -0.53 7.48 3.87
N TYR A 66 -1.62 8.14 4.28
CA TYR A 66 -2.15 9.29 3.54
C TYR A 66 -1.11 10.39 3.36
N LYS A 67 -0.49 10.84 4.48
CA LYS A 67 0.53 11.89 4.48
C LYS A 67 1.74 11.51 3.64
N THR A 68 2.16 10.25 3.73
CA THR A 68 3.29 9.75 2.94
C THR A 68 2.92 9.64 1.46
N TRP A 69 1.72 9.16 1.14
CA TRP A 69 1.26 8.89 -0.22
C TRP A 69 1.26 10.12 -1.10
N TYR A 70 0.51 11.17 -0.74
CA TYR A 70 0.48 12.38 -1.57
C TYR A 70 1.86 13.04 -1.65
N GLY A 71 2.67 12.96 -0.59
CA GLY A 71 4.04 13.47 -0.59
C GLY A 71 4.94 12.73 -1.58
N LYS A 72 4.84 11.40 -1.66
CA LYS A 72 5.62 10.59 -2.60
C LYS A 72 5.13 10.70 -4.03
N THR A 73 3.82 10.84 -4.26
CA THR A 73 3.27 11.15 -5.59
C THR A 73 3.50 12.60 -6.01
N GLY A 74 3.97 13.47 -5.11
CA GLY A 74 4.25 14.88 -5.40
C GLY A 74 3.00 15.76 -5.51
N ASN A 75 1.86 15.27 -5.00
CA ASN A 75 0.61 16.03 -4.94
C ASN A 75 0.50 16.77 -3.60
N THR A 76 -0.35 17.81 -3.56
CA THR A 76 -0.82 18.40 -2.30
C THR A 76 -2.05 17.66 -1.77
N SER A 77 -2.39 17.85 -0.50
CA SER A 77 -3.64 17.32 0.07
C SER A 77 -4.88 17.81 -0.68
N SER A 78 -4.87 19.05 -1.17
CA SER A 78 -5.96 19.61 -1.99
C SER A 78 -6.08 18.93 -3.33
N GLN A 79 -4.96 18.67 -4.02
CA GLN A 79 -4.96 17.94 -5.29
C GLN A 79 -5.48 16.52 -5.09
N GLU A 80 -4.99 15.82 -4.07
CA GLU A 80 -5.47 14.47 -3.73
C GLU A 80 -6.99 14.47 -3.45
N GLY A 81 -7.49 15.47 -2.72
CA GLY A 81 -8.91 15.60 -2.42
C GLY A 81 -9.77 15.79 -3.68
N ILE A 82 -9.30 16.59 -4.63
CA ILE A 82 -9.96 16.80 -5.93
C ILE A 82 -9.89 15.52 -6.77
N GLY A 83 -8.70 14.96 -6.96
CA GLY A 83 -8.50 13.79 -7.80
C GLY A 83 -9.27 12.57 -7.31
N THR A 84 -9.43 12.40 -6.00
CA THR A 84 -10.15 11.25 -5.44
C THR A 84 -11.65 11.48 -5.28
N ALA A 85 -12.18 12.68 -5.57
CA ALA A 85 -13.56 13.05 -5.29
C ALA A 85 -14.57 12.09 -5.94
N PHE A 86 -14.34 11.72 -7.20
CA PHE A 86 -15.21 10.78 -7.92
C PHE A 86 -15.30 9.43 -7.20
N CYS A 87 -14.17 8.75 -7.00
CA CYS A 87 -14.19 7.43 -6.36
C CYS A 87 -14.68 7.50 -4.90
N ASN A 88 -14.38 8.58 -4.16
CA ASN A 88 -14.86 8.75 -2.80
C ASN A 88 -16.40 8.78 -2.75
N GLY A 89 -17.07 9.34 -3.76
CA GLY A 89 -18.53 9.34 -3.90
C GLY A 89 -19.17 8.00 -4.29
N ILE A 90 -18.37 7.01 -4.71
CA ILE A 90 -18.88 5.69 -5.14
C ILE A 90 -19.20 4.80 -3.93
N GLY A 91 -20.33 4.09 -4.02
CA GLY A 91 -20.79 3.13 -3.01
C GLY A 91 -21.29 3.82 -1.75
N ASN A 92 -20.60 3.63 -0.63
CA ASN A 92 -20.96 4.22 0.66
C ASN A 92 -20.60 5.71 0.81
N GLY A 93 -20.03 6.34 -0.23
CA GLY A 93 -19.66 7.76 -0.21
C GLY A 93 -18.49 8.12 0.71
N SER A 94 -17.69 7.14 1.15
CA SER A 94 -16.57 7.37 2.08
C SER A 94 -15.20 7.22 1.41
N ARG A 95 -14.19 7.80 2.08
CA ARG A 95 -12.77 7.44 1.85
C ARG A 95 -12.51 6.03 2.38
N LEU A 96 -11.50 5.38 1.81
CA LEU A 96 -11.09 4.03 2.14
C LEU A 96 -10.20 3.98 3.40
N GLN A 97 -10.21 2.86 4.09
CA GLN A 97 -9.19 2.51 5.08
C GLN A 97 -7.90 2.09 4.35
N GLU A 98 -6.75 2.61 4.79
CA GLU A 98 -5.44 2.47 4.12
C GLU A 98 -4.92 1.03 3.97
N ASN A 99 -5.59 0.07 4.60
CA ASN A 99 -5.20 -1.33 4.67
C ASN A 99 -6.39 -2.29 4.46
N HIS A 100 -7.54 -1.81 3.98
CA HIS A 100 -8.77 -2.60 3.89
C HIS A 100 -9.14 -2.93 2.44
N GLY A 101 -8.43 -3.90 1.85
CA GLY A 101 -8.68 -4.35 0.48
C GLY A 101 -10.15 -4.66 0.14
N PRO A 102 -10.98 -5.24 1.03
CA PRO A 102 -12.39 -5.47 0.72
C PRO A 102 -13.21 -4.20 0.45
N GLU A 103 -12.82 -3.04 1.01
CA GLU A 103 -13.49 -1.77 0.69
C GLU A 103 -13.13 -1.31 -0.73
N LEU A 104 -11.89 -1.55 -1.17
CA LEU A 104 -11.49 -1.29 -2.56
C LEU A 104 -12.28 -2.17 -3.53
N LYS A 105 -12.44 -3.46 -3.20
CA LYS A 105 -13.29 -4.36 -3.98
C LYS A 105 -14.73 -3.88 -4.04
N ALA A 106 -15.30 -3.48 -2.91
CA ALA A 106 -16.67 -2.95 -2.85
C ALA A 106 -16.83 -1.69 -3.71
N LYS A 107 -15.84 -0.80 -3.73
CA LYS A 107 -15.84 0.38 -4.62
C LYS A 107 -15.75 -0.02 -6.09
N ALA A 108 -14.89 -0.98 -6.44
CA ALA A 108 -14.83 -1.51 -7.80
C ALA A 108 -16.18 -2.12 -8.21
N ASP A 109 -16.81 -2.91 -7.35
CA ASP A 109 -18.10 -3.52 -7.67
C ASP A 109 -19.22 -2.49 -7.85
N ALA A 110 -19.22 -1.42 -7.06
CA ALA A 110 -20.18 -0.33 -7.21
C ALA A 110 -20.02 0.44 -8.53
N LEU A 111 -18.86 0.38 -9.19
CA LEU A 111 -18.69 0.98 -10.52
C LEU A 111 -19.45 0.22 -11.63
N LEU A 112 -19.80 -1.06 -11.43
CA LEU A 112 -20.55 -1.85 -12.42
C LEU A 112 -21.88 -1.21 -12.82
N THR A 113 -22.51 -0.49 -11.89
CA THR A 113 -23.81 0.16 -12.09
C THR A 113 -23.70 1.69 -12.20
N THR A 114 -22.47 2.23 -12.20
CA THR A 114 -22.22 3.67 -12.26
C THR A 114 -22.12 4.13 -13.71
N THR A 115 -22.66 5.33 -13.99
CA THR A 115 -22.40 6.07 -15.23
C THR A 115 -21.85 7.45 -14.89
N ASN A 116 -20.79 7.86 -15.58
CA ASN A 116 -20.16 9.17 -15.37
C ASN A 116 -19.32 9.55 -16.59
N ALA A 117 -19.17 10.85 -16.83
CA ALA A 117 -18.30 11.37 -17.88
C ALA A 117 -16.83 10.98 -17.68
N ILE A 118 -16.37 10.79 -16.44
CA ILE A 118 -14.98 10.39 -16.17
C ILE A 118 -14.65 8.97 -16.67
N CYS A 119 -15.66 8.17 -16.99
CA CYS A 119 -15.50 6.74 -17.23
C CYS A 119 -15.03 6.37 -18.64
N ASP A 120 -14.93 7.33 -19.56
CA ASP A 120 -14.18 7.21 -20.82
C ASP A 120 -12.78 7.87 -20.75
N GLY A 121 -12.47 8.55 -19.64
CA GLY A 121 -11.22 9.28 -19.46
C GLY A 121 -11.15 10.63 -20.16
N VAL A 122 -12.27 11.16 -20.67
CA VAL A 122 -12.36 12.43 -21.39
C VAL A 122 -13.25 13.40 -20.61
N ALA A 123 -12.66 14.48 -20.12
CA ALA A 123 -13.42 15.51 -19.40
C ALA A 123 -14.37 16.25 -20.35
N GLY A 124 -15.67 16.25 -20.02
CA GLY A 124 -16.70 16.98 -20.77
C GLY A 124 -17.54 16.14 -21.73
N ASP A 125 -17.20 14.86 -21.88
CA ASP A 125 -17.98 13.91 -22.69
C ASP A 125 -19.29 13.49 -22.00
N PRO A 126 -20.25 12.92 -22.76
CA PRO A 126 -21.47 12.36 -22.18
C PRO A 126 -21.16 11.27 -21.15
N ALA A 127 -22.05 11.07 -20.18
CA ALA A 127 -21.86 10.00 -19.21
C ALA A 127 -21.86 8.61 -19.88
N VAL A 128 -20.79 7.85 -19.68
CA VAL A 128 -20.65 6.45 -20.13
C VAL A 128 -20.61 5.49 -18.95
N SER A 129 -20.76 4.19 -19.22
CA SER A 129 -20.70 3.14 -18.19
C SER A 129 -19.29 3.00 -17.62
N CYS A 130 -19.18 2.87 -16.30
CA CYS A 130 -17.92 2.71 -15.58
C CYS A 130 -17.49 1.25 -15.38
N LYS A 131 -18.14 0.29 -16.05
CA LYS A 131 -17.92 -1.15 -15.86
C LYS A 131 -16.48 -1.61 -16.15
N ASP A 132 -15.73 -0.85 -16.97
CA ASP A 132 -14.37 -1.17 -17.38
C ASP A 132 -13.31 -0.31 -16.65
N VAL A 133 -13.74 0.59 -15.76
CA VAL A 133 -12.86 1.48 -15.01
C VAL A 133 -12.16 0.72 -13.89
N GLN A 134 -10.86 0.90 -13.74
CA GLN A 134 -10.08 0.38 -12.62
C GLN A 134 -9.95 1.43 -11.51
N VAL A 135 -10.06 0.98 -10.26
CA VAL A 135 -9.83 1.81 -9.07
C VAL A 135 -8.47 1.50 -8.47
N VAL A 136 -7.75 2.53 -8.06
CA VAL A 136 -6.48 2.39 -7.33
C VAL A 136 -6.50 3.14 -6.00
N VAL A 137 -5.71 2.66 -5.05
CA VAL A 137 -5.55 3.30 -3.75
C VAL A 137 -4.13 3.12 -3.22
N GLY A 138 -3.55 4.18 -2.65
CA GLY A 138 -2.28 4.08 -1.93
C GLY A 138 -2.36 3.06 -0.79
N PHE A 139 -1.37 2.17 -0.70
CA PHE A 139 -1.38 1.00 0.17
C PHE A 139 0.02 0.70 0.70
N ALA A 140 0.10 0.18 1.93
CA ALA A 140 1.37 -0.25 2.52
C ALA A 140 1.72 -1.69 2.09
N ALA A 141 2.91 -1.92 1.53
CA ALA A 141 3.32 -3.24 1.08
C ALA A 141 3.37 -4.27 2.22
N SER A 142 3.86 -3.88 3.40
CA SER A 142 3.83 -4.75 4.59
C SER A 142 2.41 -5.13 5.04
N ALA A 143 1.46 -4.18 4.99
CA ALA A 143 0.06 -4.47 5.29
C ALA A 143 -0.54 -5.47 4.29
N TRP A 144 -0.16 -5.38 3.01
CA TRP A 144 -0.58 -6.33 1.99
C TRP A 144 -0.07 -7.74 2.30
N VAL A 145 1.24 -7.85 2.56
CA VAL A 145 1.90 -9.12 2.84
C VAL A 145 1.32 -9.77 4.10
N SER A 146 1.24 -9.04 5.22
CA SER A 146 0.70 -9.58 6.48
C SER A 146 -0.74 -10.10 6.34
N LYS A 147 -1.61 -9.37 5.64
CA LYS A 147 -3.01 -9.79 5.41
C LYS A 147 -3.11 -10.96 4.44
N SER A 148 -2.30 -10.95 3.38
CA SER A 148 -2.26 -12.06 2.42
C SER A 148 -1.69 -13.35 3.04
N ASN A 149 -0.81 -13.21 4.02
CA ASN A 149 -0.22 -14.31 4.78
C ASN A 149 -1.12 -14.80 5.93
N GLY A 150 -2.32 -14.23 6.11
CA GLY A 150 -3.26 -14.61 7.17
C GLY A 150 -2.86 -14.16 8.57
N LEU A 151 -1.92 -13.23 8.70
CA LEU A 151 -1.43 -12.70 9.99
C LEU A 151 -2.20 -11.47 10.47
N SER A 152 -3.01 -10.87 9.58
CA SER A 152 -3.84 -9.71 9.88
C SER A 152 -5.15 -9.80 9.08
N SER A 153 -6.19 -9.14 9.57
CA SER A 153 -7.52 -9.12 8.95
C SER A 153 -7.96 -7.70 8.59
N PRO A 154 -8.87 -7.53 7.62
CA PRO A 154 -9.28 -8.58 6.66
C PRO A 154 -8.20 -8.85 5.60
N ALA A 155 -8.28 -10.02 4.96
CA ALA A 155 -7.51 -10.31 3.74
C ALA A 155 -7.91 -9.34 2.60
N PRO A 156 -7.06 -9.09 1.59
CA PRO A 156 -7.32 -8.07 0.56
C PRO A 156 -8.60 -8.22 -0.28
N GLY A 157 -9.33 -9.34 -0.17
CA GLY A 157 -10.55 -9.60 -0.93
C GLY A 157 -10.26 -10.11 -2.33
N THR A 158 -11.13 -10.98 -2.85
CA THR A 158 -10.94 -11.61 -4.16
C THR A 158 -10.97 -10.57 -5.28
N GLY A 159 -9.99 -10.61 -6.19
CA GLY A 159 -9.91 -9.70 -7.33
C GLY A 159 -9.21 -8.37 -7.04
N VAL A 160 -8.78 -8.13 -5.80
CA VAL A 160 -7.86 -7.05 -5.47
C VAL A 160 -6.43 -7.53 -5.67
N SER A 161 -5.60 -6.69 -6.26
CA SER A 161 -4.19 -6.98 -6.54
C SER A 161 -3.29 -5.84 -6.08
N LEU A 162 -1.99 -6.12 -5.95
CA LEU A 162 -0.96 -5.14 -5.62
C LEU A 162 -0.24 -4.71 -6.90
N GLY A 163 -0.15 -3.40 -7.15
CA GLY A 163 0.58 -2.87 -8.30
C GLY A 163 2.06 -2.58 -8.03
N LEU A 164 2.75 -2.20 -9.10
CA LEU A 164 4.13 -1.70 -9.11
C LEU A 164 4.10 -0.17 -9.24
N ALA A 165 4.73 0.52 -8.29
CA ALA A 165 4.87 1.97 -8.28
C ALA A 165 6.30 2.31 -8.68
N GLY A 166 6.45 3.17 -9.69
CA GLY A 166 7.76 3.51 -10.26
C GLY A 166 8.48 2.33 -10.93
N GLY A 167 7.75 1.30 -11.37
CA GLY A 167 8.33 0.10 -11.98
C GLY A 167 9.07 -0.81 -11.01
N LYS A 168 8.77 -0.72 -9.70
CA LYS A 168 9.43 -1.48 -8.64
C LYS A 168 8.59 -2.64 -8.14
N THR A 169 9.23 -3.77 -7.92
CA THR A 169 8.58 -4.95 -7.31
C THR A 169 8.71 -4.89 -5.79
N PHE A 170 7.58 -4.84 -5.10
CA PHE A 170 7.55 -4.74 -3.63
C PHE A 170 7.40 -6.08 -2.92
N VAL A 171 6.81 -7.07 -3.59
CA VAL A 171 6.56 -8.39 -3.03
C VAL A 171 7.01 -9.46 -4.01
N THR A 172 7.51 -10.58 -3.49
CA THR A 172 7.73 -11.79 -4.27
C THR A 172 6.68 -12.82 -3.92
N TYR A 173 6.26 -13.56 -4.94
CA TYR A 173 5.45 -14.75 -4.77
C TYR A 173 6.37 -15.97 -4.71
N THR A 174 6.18 -16.82 -3.70
CA THR A 174 6.85 -18.13 -3.67
C THR A 174 5.90 -19.16 -4.28
N ALA A 175 6.21 -19.62 -5.50
CA ALA A 175 5.43 -20.66 -6.17
C ALA A 175 5.42 -21.96 -5.36
N GLY A 176 4.26 -22.62 -5.28
CA GLY A 176 4.09 -23.88 -4.55
C GLY A 176 3.13 -23.83 -3.36
N ASN A 177 2.47 -22.70 -3.11
CA ASN A 177 1.38 -22.63 -2.13
C ASN A 177 0.12 -22.13 -2.83
N ALA A 178 -1.02 -22.79 -2.65
CA ALA A 178 -2.32 -22.29 -3.09
C ALA A 178 -2.79 -21.12 -2.20
N VAL A 179 -3.87 -20.42 -2.59
CA VAL A 179 -4.57 -19.36 -1.82
C VAL A 179 -4.33 -19.50 -0.30
N GLY A 180 -3.58 -18.56 0.29
CA GLY A 180 -2.84 -18.79 1.56
C GLY A 180 -1.32 -18.90 1.36
N SER A 181 -0.83 -18.72 0.15
CA SER A 181 0.58 -18.64 -0.23
C SER A 181 1.27 -17.45 0.39
N LYS A 182 2.44 -17.68 0.98
CA LYS A 182 3.20 -16.63 1.64
C LYS A 182 3.86 -15.69 0.64
N TRP A 183 3.43 -14.43 0.68
CA TRP A 183 4.14 -13.32 0.07
C TRP A 183 5.34 -12.97 0.95
N SER A 184 6.43 -12.58 0.31
CA SER A 184 7.61 -12.05 1.00
C SER A 184 7.94 -10.65 0.49
N PRO A 185 8.50 -9.76 1.33
CA PRO A 185 8.94 -8.46 0.87
C PRO A 185 10.10 -8.60 -0.12
N ASN A 186 10.13 -7.76 -1.14
CA ASN A 186 11.19 -7.71 -2.14
C ASN A 186 12.12 -6.51 -1.88
N THR A 187 13.42 -6.74 -1.93
CA THR A 187 14.43 -5.69 -1.70
C THR A 187 14.41 -4.59 -2.73
N ASP A 188 14.00 -4.84 -3.98
CA ASP A 188 13.93 -3.81 -5.04
C ASP A 188 13.00 -2.65 -4.66
N GLY A 189 11.78 -2.96 -4.24
CA GLY A 189 10.83 -1.95 -3.79
C GLY A 189 11.11 -1.38 -2.39
N PHE A 190 11.57 -2.22 -1.46
CA PHE A 190 11.80 -1.78 -0.07
C PHE A 190 13.06 -0.91 0.10
N ASN A 191 14.05 -1.05 -0.77
CA ASN A 191 15.26 -0.22 -0.78
C ASN A 191 15.14 1.00 -1.71
N ASP A 192 14.03 1.16 -2.43
CA ASP A 192 13.82 2.30 -3.32
C ASP A 192 13.59 3.59 -2.52
N THR A 193 14.46 4.60 -2.71
CA THR A 193 14.41 5.86 -1.96
C THR A 193 13.20 6.74 -2.27
N ASN A 194 12.52 6.51 -3.41
CA ASN A 194 11.31 7.23 -3.76
C ASN A 194 10.10 6.65 -3.06
N TRP A 195 9.99 5.34 -2.94
CA TRP A 195 8.77 4.67 -2.43
C TRP A 195 8.93 4.07 -1.03
N ASN A 196 10.15 3.96 -0.50
CA ASN A 196 10.36 3.49 0.85
C ASN A 196 9.97 4.54 1.91
N ARG A 197 9.73 4.02 3.11
CA ARG A 197 9.58 4.77 4.35
C ARG A 197 10.22 4.01 5.50
N ASN A 198 10.77 4.75 6.45
CA ASN A 198 11.25 4.17 7.69
C ASN A 198 10.05 3.91 8.61
N VAL A 199 10.07 2.76 9.27
CA VAL A 199 9.14 2.39 10.33
C VAL A 199 9.96 2.21 11.59
N TYR A 200 9.48 2.79 12.68
CA TYR A 200 10.20 2.82 13.94
C TYR A 200 9.36 2.17 15.03
N ASN A 201 10.01 1.40 15.89
CA ASN A 201 9.46 1.07 17.20
C ASN A 201 9.65 2.29 18.09
N MET A 202 8.54 2.80 18.62
CA MET A 202 8.55 3.97 19.50
C MET A 202 8.60 3.50 20.95
N VAL A 203 9.68 3.86 21.64
CA VAL A 203 9.85 3.61 23.07
C VAL A 203 10.30 4.89 23.74
N LEU A 204 9.93 5.07 25.01
CA LEU A 204 10.37 6.25 25.77
C LEU A 204 11.90 6.24 25.89
N SER A 205 12.52 7.38 25.62
CA SER A 205 13.99 7.49 25.55
C SER A 205 14.66 7.09 26.86
N ALA A 206 14.00 7.38 28.00
CA ALA A 206 14.47 7.01 29.34
C ALA A 206 14.62 5.49 29.51
N ASN A 207 13.80 4.70 28.80
CA ASN A 207 13.83 3.24 28.88
C ASN A 207 14.95 2.61 28.04
N LEU A 208 15.57 3.37 27.12
CA LEU A 208 16.70 2.93 26.29
C LEU A 208 18.06 3.47 26.74
N ASP A 209 18.09 4.23 27.84
CA ASP A 209 19.32 4.79 28.39
C ASP A 209 20.17 3.70 29.05
N ASN A 210 21.48 3.67 28.77
CA ASN A 210 22.35 2.58 29.24
C ASN A 210 22.61 2.61 30.74
N SER A 211 22.43 3.75 31.41
CA SER A 211 22.72 3.88 32.86
C SER A 211 21.50 3.64 33.76
N THR A 212 20.28 3.81 33.24
CA THR A 212 19.04 3.79 34.02
C THR A 212 17.85 3.19 33.28
N GLY A 213 18.05 2.70 32.05
CA GLY A 213 17.01 2.15 31.22
C GLY A 213 16.49 0.82 31.71
N ASP A 214 15.34 0.43 31.16
CA ASP A 214 14.72 -0.84 31.48
C ASP A 214 15.49 -1.95 30.77
N ALA A 215 16.09 -2.85 31.56
CA ALA A 215 16.93 -3.94 31.05
C ALA A 215 16.18 -4.82 30.03
N ALA A 216 14.88 -5.05 30.21
CA ALA A 216 14.08 -5.86 29.30
C ALA A 216 13.83 -5.13 27.97
N ILE A 217 13.61 -3.81 28.00
CA ILE A 217 13.44 -3.01 26.78
C ILE A 217 14.76 -2.93 25.99
N ILE A 218 15.88 -2.78 26.70
CA ILE A 218 17.22 -2.82 26.11
C ILE A 218 17.47 -4.19 25.46
N GLU A 219 17.24 -5.28 26.18
CA GLU A 219 17.40 -6.65 25.67
C GLU A 219 16.50 -6.92 24.45
N MET A 220 15.29 -6.36 24.42
CA MET A 220 14.38 -6.56 23.30
C MET A 220 14.83 -5.83 22.03
N PHE A 221 15.35 -4.60 22.14
CA PHE A 221 15.51 -3.71 20.97
C PHE A 221 16.93 -3.24 20.65
N LYS A 222 17.92 -3.41 21.55
CA LYS A 222 19.24 -2.75 21.42
C LYS A 222 20.40 -3.75 21.35
N GLY A 223 21.29 -3.54 20.38
CA GLY A 223 22.48 -4.34 20.14
C GLY A 223 22.24 -5.55 19.24
N SER A 224 23.32 -6.18 18.75
CA SER A 224 23.25 -7.37 17.89
C SER A 224 22.67 -8.59 18.59
N THR A 225 22.69 -8.63 19.92
CA THR A 225 22.12 -9.71 20.73
C THR A 225 20.66 -9.46 21.11
N SER A 226 20.02 -8.42 20.57
CA SER A 226 18.63 -8.15 20.92
C SER A 226 17.72 -9.29 20.47
N LEU A 227 16.64 -9.51 21.21
CA LEU A 227 15.66 -10.54 20.85
C LEU A 227 15.07 -10.31 19.46
N MET A 228 14.91 -9.06 19.04
CA MET A 228 14.46 -8.69 17.70
C MET A 228 15.44 -9.10 16.59
N CYS A 229 16.73 -9.20 16.88
CA CYS A 229 17.75 -9.68 15.93
C CYS A 229 17.89 -11.21 15.91
N GLY A 230 17.23 -11.92 16.81
CA GLY A 230 17.21 -13.37 16.80
C GLY A 230 16.56 -13.93 15.52
N SER A 231 17.07 -15.06 15.01
CA SER A 231 16.59 -15.68 13.77
C SER A 231 15.08 -16.00 13.80
N ALA A 232 14.55 -16.41 14.95
CA ALA A 232 13.12 -16.66 15.14
C ALA A 232 12.28 -15.37 15.02
N ALA A 233 12.74 -14.27 15.61
CA ALA A 233 12.08 -12.97 15.48
C ALA A 233 12.13 -12.47 14.02
N GLN A 234 13.26 -12.63 13.34
CA GLN A 234 13.41 -12.27 11.94
C GLN A 234 12.44 -13.04 11.03
N ALA A 235 12.25 -14.34 11.27
CA ALA A 235 11.26 -15.13 10.53
C ALA A 235 9.83 -14.60 10.68
N ILE A 236 9.46 -14.14 11.90
CA ILE A 236 8.17 -13.49 12.15
C ILE A 236 8.10 -12.15 11.41
N VAL A 237 9.12 -11.30 11.55
CA VAL A 237 9.20 -9.98 10.90
C VAL A 237 9.03 -10.08 9.38
N ASN A 238 9.68 -11.06 8.73
CA ASN A 238 9.53 -11.28 7.30
C ASN A 238 8.12 -11.72 6.91
N SER A 239 7.47 -12.53 7.75
CA SER A 239 6.09 -12.96 7.51
C SER A 239 5.08 -11.81 7.56
N PHE A 240 5.39 -10.75 8.32
CA PHE A 240 4.62 -9.49 8.35
C PHE A 240 4.95 -8.54 7.19
N GLY A 241 5.87 -8.90 6.29
CA GLY A 241 6.20 -8.10 5.11
C GLY A 241 7.26 -7.04 5.34
N PHE A 242 8.15 -7.21 6.31
CA PHE A 242 9.31 -6.34 6.48
C PHE A 242 10.58 -7.05 6.05
N LEU A 243 11.52 -6.33 5.44
CA LEU A 243 12.87 -6.87 5.22
C LEU A 243 13.51 -7.24 6.55
N SER A 244 14.38 -8.25 6.51
CA SER A 244 15.20 -8.59 7.68
C SER A 244 16.02 -7.38 8.10
N LEU A 245 16.09 -7.15 9.40
CA LEU A 245 16.94 -6.10 9.99
C LEU A 245 18.43 -6.46 9.87
N GLY A 246 18.76 -7.70 9.49
CA GLY A 246 20.10 -8.25 9.61
C GLY A 246 20.49 -8.52 11.06
N ASN A 247 21.56 -9.28 11.26
CA ASN A 247 22.07 -9.61 12.60
C ASN A 247 23.22 -8.70 13.05
N ASP A 248 23.54 -7.67 12.26
CA ASP A 248 24.63 -6.75 12.57
C ASP A 248 24.14 -5.62 13.50
N ALA A 249 24.90 -5.40 14.58
CA ALA A 249 24.73 -4.29 15.49
C ALA A 249 24.75 -2.93 14.78
N SER A 250 25.44 -2.81 13.65
CA SER A 250 25.60 -1.53 12.93
C SER A 250 24.40 -1.15 12.05
N THR A 251 23.56 -2.11 11.63
CA THR A 251 22.50 -1.87 10.62
C THR A 251 21.08 -2.27 11.04
N GLY A 252 20.90 -3.09 12.08
CA GLY A 252 19.59 -3.69 12.39
C GLY A 252 18.96 -3.27 13.70
N CYS A 253 19.52 -3.75 14.81
CA CYS A 253 18.86 -3.69 16.11
C CYS A 253 19.39 -2.56 17.00
N GLY A 254 18.96 -1.33 16.72
CA GLY A 254 18.87 -0.28 17.74
C GLY A 254 20.18 0.43 18.12
N ASN A 255 21.22 0.41 17.29
CA ASN A 255 22.41 1.22 17.55
C ASN A 255 22.24 2.68 17.08
N SER A 256 21.29 2.95 16.17
CA SER A 256 20.79 4.29 15.87
C SER A 256 19.47 4.55 16.61
N THR A 257 19.51 5.33 17.69
CA THR A 257 18.28 5.85 18.32
C THR A 257 18.03 7.27 17.82
N THR A 258 16.97 7.46 17.05
CA THR A 258 16.51 8.80 16.70
C THR A 258 15.64 9.30 17.85
N LYS A 259 16.14 10.27 18.62
CA LYS A 259 15.37 10.93 19.67
C LYS A 259 14.59 12.09 19.04
N GLY A 260 13.30 12.17 19.31
CA GLY A 260 12.45 13.28 18.93
C GLY A 260 11.52 13.63 20.08
N GLY A 261 11.06 14.89 20.14
CA GLY A 261 9.98 15.24 21.05
C GLY A 261 8.72 14.44 20.71
N LEU A 262 7.88 14.16 21.70
CA LEU A 262 6.50 13.76 21.44
C LEU A 262 5.86 14.86 20.59
N VAL A 263 5.62 14.59 19.31
CA VAL A 263 4.75 15.45 18.52
C VAL A 263 3.38 15.23 19.11
N ALA A 264 2.81 16.27 19.75
CA ALA A 264 1.43 16.22 20.20
C ALA A 264 0.58 15.81 18.99
N ASN A 265 -0.16 14.70 19.12
CA ASN A 265 -1.07 14.22 18.09
C ASN A 265 -2.01 15.37 17.70
N ASN A 266 -1.79 16.00 16.54
CA ASN A 266 -2.88 16.63 15.80
C ASN A 266 -3.67 15.47 15.18
N GLY A 267 -4.58 14.93 15.98
CA GLY A 267 -5.72 14.14 15.49
C GLY A 267 -6.60 14.97 14.58
#